data_AF-A0A2I4BCB9-F1
#
_entry.id   AF-A0A2I4BCB9-F1
#
_cell.length_a   1.000
_cell.length_b   1.000
_cell.length_c   1.000
_cell.angle_alpha   90.00
_cell.angle_beta   90.00
_cell.angle_gamma   90.00
#
_symmetry.space_group_name_H-M   'P 1'
#
loop_
_entity.id
_entity.type
_entity.pdbx_description
1 polymer ?
#
loop_
_entity_poly.entity_id
_entity_poly.type
_entity_poly.pdbx_seq_one_letter_code
_entity_poly.pdbx_strand_id
1 'polypeptide(L)'
;MSIVNMEFLQWDCDEVAGWIESLGFPQYKACFTENFITGRKLIYVNCNYLPRLGVTDFKDMQIISARVRELLGITETPWSRSIADPRRSAAALFLEQKSRTGERADRLTYSAVPARIASVRSQM
;
A
#
# COMPACT_ATOMS: atom_id res chain seq x y z
N MET A 1 16.20 9.66 5.79
CA MET A 1 15.39 8.56 5.27
C MET A 1 14.86 7.81 6.47
N SER A 2 13.60 8.01 6.83
CA SER A 2 12.93 7.17 7.83
C SER A 2 12.98 5.73 7.34
N ILE A 3 13.46 4.82 8.19
CA ILE A 3 13.43 3.38 7.92
C ILE A 3 11.96 3.02 7.79
N VAL A 4 11.52 2.63 6.59
CA VAL A 4 10.16 2.10 6.40
C VAL A 4 10.14 0.76 7.12
N ASN A 5 9.49 0.72 8.28
CA ASN A 5 9.32 -0.51 9.04
C ASN A 5 8.33 -1.40 8.29
N MET A 6 8.79 -2.55 7.82
CA MET A 6 8.02 -3.49 7.01
C MET A 6 7.32 -4.56 7.87
N GLU A 7 7.27 -4.38 9.20
CA GLU A 7 6.56 -5.28 10.13
C GLU A 7 5.10 -5.50 9.75
N PHE A 8 4.44 -4.49 9.18
CA PHE A 8 3.06 -4.62 8.70
C PHE A 8 2.88 -5.73 7.65
N LEU A 9 3.92 -6.18 6.94
CA LEU A 9 3.80 -7.27 5.98
C LEU A 9 3.45 -8.62 6.62
N GLN A 10 3.65 -8.77 7.92
CA GLN A 10 3.28 -9.97 8.67
C GLN A 10 1.88 -9.87 9.28
N TRP A 11 1.25 -8.70 9.23
CA TRP A 11 -0.06 -8.52 9.84
C TRP A 11 -1.11 -9.41 9.21
N ASP A 12 -1.82 -10.15 10.05
CA ASP A 12 -3.06 -10.80 9.67
C ASP A 12 -4.20 -9.77 9.54
N CYS A 13 -5.42 -10.24 9.26
CA CYS A 13 -6.56 -9.35 9.08
C CYS A 13 -7.06 -8.75 10.41
N ASP A 14 -6.85 -9.41 11.54
CA ASP A 14 -7.27 -8.92 12.85
C ASP A 14 -6.33 -7.81 13.33
N GLU A 15 -5.01 -7.96 13.12
CA GLU A 15 -4.02 -6.92 13.36
C GLU A 15 -4.27 -5.69 12.50
N VAL A 16 -4.61 -5.87 11.21
CA VAL A 16 -5.01 -4.76 10.34
C VAL A 16 -6.28 -4.08 10.86
N ALA A 17 -7.30 -4.84 11.28
CA ALA A 17 -8.53 -4.28 11.81
C ALA A 17 -8.31 -3.53 13.13
N GLY A 18 -7.44 -4.04 14.01
CA GLY A 18 -7.01 -3.38 15.24
C GLY A 18 -6.26 -2.08 14.95
N TRP A 19 -5.43 -2.05 13.90
CA TRP A 19 -4.81 -0.82 13.43
C TRP A 19 -5.85 0.19 12.94
N ILE A 20 -6.84 -0.21 12.12
CA ILE A 20 -7.94 0.66 11.67
C ILE A 20 -8.75 1.22 12.85
N GLU A 21 -9.01 0.41 13.87
CA GLU A 21 -9.65 0.85 15.11
C GLU A 21 -8.80 1.89 15.86
N SER A 22 -7.48 1.67 15.96
CA SER A 22 -6.57 2.63 16.60
C SER A 22 -6.48 3.98 15.88
N LEU A 23 -6.86 4.04 14.60
CA LEU A 23 -6.99 5.27 13.83
C LEU A 23 -8.29 6.04 14.13
N GLY A 24 -9.19 5.48 14.93
CA GLY A 24 -10.50 6.06 15.25
C GLY A 24 -11.65 5.55 14.39
N PHE A 25 -11.47 4.42 13.69
CA PHE A 25 -12.49 3.86 12.78
C PHE A 25 -12.97 2.44 13.17
N PRO A 26 -13.41 2.21 14.42
CA PRO A 26 -13.88 0.89 14.87
C PRO A 26 -15.05 0.34 14.01
N GLN A 27 -15.86 1.22 13.45
CA GLN A 27 -17.00 0.86 12.59
C GLN A 27 -16.58 0.11 11.31
N TYR A 28 -15.32 0.25 10.87
CA TYR A 28 -14.83 -0.40 9.65
C TYR A 28 -14.08 -1.71 9.92
N LYS A 29 -13.93 -2.16 11.17
CA LYS A 29 -13.20 -3.42 11.46
C LYS A 29 -13.71 -4.60 10.63
N ALA A 30 -15.03 -4.80 10.60
CA ALA A 30 -15.66 -5.88 9.84
C ALA A 30 -15.34 -5.78 8.34
N CYS A 31 -15.28 -4.56 7.79
CA CYS A 31 -14.90 -4.32 6.39
C CYS A 31 -13.51 -4.90 6.08
N PHE A 32 -12.56 -4.86 7.01
CA PHE A 32 -11.21 -5.37 6.80
C PHE A 32 -11.08 -6.87 7.11
N THR A 33 -11.73 -7.36 8.17
CA THR A 33 -11.67 -8.78 8.54
C THR A 33 -12.45 -9.66 7.56
N GLU A 34 -13.68 -9.31 7.22
CA GLU A 34 -14.55 -10.11 6.33
C GLU A 34 -14.02 -10.17 4.89
N ASN A 35 -13.26 -9.15 4.47
CA ASN A 35 -12.61 -9.11 3.16
C ASN A 35 -11.16 -9.63 3.18
N PHE A 36 -10.72 -10.20 4.30
CA PHE A 36 -9.39 -10.78 4.49
C PHE A 36 -8.25 -9.81 4.11
N ILE A 37 -8.36 -8.55 4.52
CA ILE A 37 -7.34 -7.53 4.25
C ILE A 37 -6.18 -7.73 5.23
N THR A 38 -5.17 -8.48 4.81
CA THR A 38 -3.90 -8.61 5.53
C THR A 38 -2.98 -7.44 5.26
N GLY A 39 -1.91 -7.28 6.04
CA GLY A 39 -0.99 -6.17 5.86
C GLY A 39 -0.31 -6.14 4.49
N ARG A 40 -0.11 -7.31 3.86
CA ARG A 40 0.34 -7.42 2.47
C ARG A 40 -0.63 -6.81 1.45
N LYS A 41 -1.93 -6.76 1.76
CA LYS A 41 -2.98 -6.21 0.90
C LYS A 41 -3.23 -4.72 1.10
N LEU A 42 -2.61 -4.08 2.10
CA LEU A 42 -2.80 -2.65 2.40
C LEU A 42 -2.48 -1.74 1.22
N ILE A 43 -1.62 -2.15 0.28
CA ILE A 43 -1.37 -1.38 -0.94
C ILE A 43 -2.61 -1.14 -1.82
N TYR A 44 -3.63 -1.98 -1.71
CA TYR A 44 -4.89 -1.81 -2.42
C TYR A 44 -5.87 -0.90 -1.68
N VAL A 45 -5.63 -0.58 -0.41
CA VAL A 45 -6.52 0.26 0.41
C VAL A 45 -6.30 1.73 0.06
N ASN A 46 -6.99 2.19 -0.98
CA ASN A 46 -7.00 3.57 -1.43
C ASN A 46 -8.43 4.01 -1.77
N CYS A 47 -8.62 5.30 -2.06
CA CYS A 47 -9.94 5.89 -2.34
C CYS A 47 -10.72 5.21 -3.48
N ASN A 48 -10.07 4.46 -4.39
CA ASN A 48 -10.77 3.73 -5.46
C ASN A 48 -11.34 2.39 -4.97
N TYR A 49 -10.69 1.74 -4.00
CA TYR A 49 -11.09 0.41 -3.51
C TYR A 49 -11.88 0.45 -2.21
N LEU A 50 -11.68 1.48 -1.37
CA LEU A 50 -12.38 1.64 -0.10
C LEU A 50 -13.92 1.55 -0.22
N PRO A 51 -14.58 2.15 -1.23
CA PRO A 51 -16.02 1.98 -1.41
C PRO A 51 -16.45 0.53 -1.63
N ARG A 52 -15.63 -0.26 -2.32
CA ARG A 52 -15.89 -1.70 -2.56
C ARG A 52 -15.66 -2.54 -1.32
N LEU A 53 -14.87 -2.04 -0.37
CA LEU A 53 -14.61 -2.65 0.92
C LEU A 53 -15.74 -2.36 1.93
N GLY A 54 -16.60 -1.38 1.66
CA GLY A 54 -17.66 -0.93 2.56
C GLY A 54 -17.39 0.42 3.25
N VAL A 55 -16.26 1.07 2.94
CA VAL A 55 -15.93 2.41 3.44
C VAL A 55 -16.37 3.45 2.41
N THR A 56 -17.52 4.08 2.65
CA THR A 56 -18.18 4.98 1.69
C THR A 56 -18.15 6.45 2.08
N ASP A 57 -17.86 6.78 3.34
CA ASP A 57 -17.69 8.17 3.77
C ASP A 57 -16.40 8.73 3.17
N PHE A 58 -16.52 9.82 2.40
CA PHE A 58 -15.39 10.39 1.67
C PHE A 58 -14.30 10.92 2.61
N LYS A 59 -14.68 11.46 3.77
CA LYS A 59 -13.74 12.04 4.72
C LYS A 59 -12.93 10.93 5.40
N ASP A 60 -13.60 9.85 5.76
CA ASP A 60 -12.96 8.65 6.31
C ASP A 60 -12.03 8.00 5.26
N MET A 61 -12.47 7.95 4.00
CA MET A 61 -11.65 7.45 2.90
C MET A 61 -10.34 8.23 2.73
N GLN A 62 -10.40 9.57 2.84
CA GLN A 62 -9.22 10.42 2.74
C GLN A 62 -8.24 10.14 3.89
N ILE A 63 -8.74 10.05 5.12
CA ILE A 63 -7.91 9.82 6.31
C ILE A 63 -7.28 8.42 6.25
N ILE A 64 -8.07 7.38 6.02
CA ILE A 64 -7.58 6.00 5.93
C ILE A 64 -6.54 5.87 4.81
N SER A 65 -6.82 6.41 3.62
CA SER A 65 -5.85 6.36 2.50
C SER A 65 -4.56 7.11 2.83
N ALA A 66 -4.63 8.23 3.56
CA ALA A 66 -3.44 8.95 3.99
C ALA A 66 -2.60 8.13 4.99
N ARG A 67 -3.24 7.50 5.98
CA ARG A 67 -2.56 6.68 6.99
C ARG A 67 -1.97 5.40 6.39
N VAL A 68 -2.64 4.79 5.42
CA VAL A 68 -2.09 3.66 4.65
C VAL A 68 -0.83 4.08 3.91
N ARG A 69 -0.84 5.23 3.23
CA ARG A 69 0.36 5.71 2.51
C ARG A 69 1.53 6.01 3.44
N GLU A 70 1.26 6.59 4.60
CA GLU A 70 2.24 6.83 5.66
C GLU A 70 2.87 5.51 6.13
N LEU A 71 2.04 4.50 6.44
CA LEU A 71 2.49 3.18 6.87
C LEU A 71 3.35 2.48 5.82
N LEU A 72 2.93 2.53 4.55
CA LEU A 72 3.65 1.90 3.43
C LEU A 72 4.91 2.67 3.02
N GLY A 73 5.13 3.88 3.54
CA GLY A 73 6.21 4.76 3.11
C GLY A 73 6.11 5.17 1.63
N ILE A 74 4.90 5.18 1.06
CA ILE A 74 4.66 5.61 -0.33
C ILE A 74 4.14 7.04 -0.35
N THR A 75 4.84 7.91 -1.08
CA THR A 75 4.40 9.29 -1.31
C THR A 75 3.35 9.31 -2.44
N GLU A 76 2.30 10.13 -2.28
CA GLU A 76 1.39 10.44 -3.39
C GLU A 76 2.18 11.01 -4.57
N THR A 77 1.82 10.62 -5.78
CA THR A 77 2.39 11.22 -6.99
C THR A 77 2.16 12.73 -6.95
N PRO A 78 3.22 13.55 -6.86
CA PRO A 78 3.07 15.00 -6.89
C PRO A 78 2.46 15.43 -8.22
N TRP A 79 1.71 16.54 -8.22
CA TRP A 79 1.17 17.13 -9.44
C TRP A 79 2.28 17.45 -10.47
N SER A 80 3.49 17.75 -10.00
CA SER A 80 4.66 18.04 -10.82
C SER A 80 5.37 16.80 -11.39
N ARG A 81 4.83 15.58 -11.19
CA ARG A 81 5.45 14.35 -11.70
C ARG A 81 5.41 14.34 -13.23
N SER A 82 6.52 13.99 -13.85
CA SER A 82 6.58 13.84 -15.30
C SER A 82 5.76 12.62 -15.74
N ILE A 83 5.03 12.73 -16.85
CA ILE A 83 4.39 11.57 -17.49
C ILE A 83 5.40 10.53 -17.99
N ALA A 84 6.68 10.94 -18.14
CA ALA A 84 7.78 10.05 -18.50
C ALA A 84 8.31 9.24 -17.29
N ASP A 85 7.99 9.65 -16.05
CA ASP A 85 8.36 8.88 -14.87
C ASP A 85 7.48 7.62 -14.78
N PRO A 86 8.00 6.51 -14.20
CA PRO A 86 7.19 5.32 -13.93
C PRO A 86 5.92 5.67 -13.17
N ARG A 87 4.79 5.01 -13.43
CA ARG A 87 3.54 5.32 -12.70
C ARG A 87 3.62 5.04 -11.20
N ARG A 88 4.49 4.12 -10.78
CA ARG A 88 4.66 3.65 -9.39
C ARG A 88 6.10 3.87 -8.94
N SER A 89 6.30 4.22 -7.66
CA SER A 89 7.63 4.20 -7.05
C SER A 89 8.15 2.76 -6.95
N ALA A 90 9.47 2.59 -6.82
CA ALA A 90 10.08 1.27 -6.60
C ALA A 90 9.48 0.56 -5.37
N ALA A 91 9.18 1.33 -4.30
CA ALA A 91 8.51 0.82 -3.12
C ALA A 91 7.08 0.34 -3.40
N ALA A 92 6.29 1.10 -4.15
CA ALA A 92 4.94 0.67 -4.53
C ALA A 92 4.98 -0.59 -5.41
N LEU A 93 5.93 -0.71 -6.35
CA LEU A 93 6.09 -1.91 -7.17
C LEU A 93 6.50 -3.13 -6.35
N PHE A 94 7.41 -2.96 -5.39
CA PHE A 94 7.79 -4.01 -4.45
C PHE A 94 6.57 -4.52 -3.68
N LEU A 95 5.81 -3.61 -3.08
CA LEU A 95 4.63 -3.93 -2.29
C LEU A 95 3.51 -4.56 -3.13
N GLU A 96 3.32 -4.14 -4.38
CA GLU A 96 2.36 -4.76 -5.31
C GLU A 96 2.74 -6.20 -5.65
N GLN A 97 4.03 -6.51 -5.70
CA GLN A 97 4.49 -7.89 -5.90
C GLN A 97 4.39 -8.70 -4.59
N LYS A 98 4.65 -8.08 -3.44
CA LYS A 98 4.58 -8.69 -2.11
C LYS A 98 3.15 -8.95 -1.63
N SER A 99 2.16 -8.29 -2.25
CA SER A 99 0.73 -8.50 -1.94
C SER A 99 0.23 -9.89 -2.29
N ARG A 100 0.89 -10.57 -3.24
CA ARG A 100 0.56 -11.93 -3.67
C ARG A 100 1.06 -12.95 -2.64
N THR A 101 0.38 -14.07 -2.54
CA THR A 101 0.82 -15.23 -1.74
C THR A 101 1.65 -16.19 -2.59
N GLY A 102 2.57 -16.91 -1.95
CA GLY A 102 3.38 -17.97 -2.56
C GLY A 102 4.88 -17.73 -2.52
N GLU A 103 5.65 -18.80 -2.69
CA GLU A 103 7.10 -18.86 -2.47
C GLU A 103 7.89 -17.77 -3.23
N ARG A 104 7.45 -17.41 -4.45
CA ARG A 104 8.09 -16.35 -5.24
C ARG A 104 7.91 -14.96 -4.63
N ALA A 105 6.72 -14.67 -4.11
CA ALA A 105 6.44 -13.41 -3.43
C ALA A 105 7.16 -13.37 -2.08
N ASP A 106 7.20 -14.49 -1.36
CA ASP A 106 7.88 -14.59 -0.07
C ASP A 106 9.39 -14.38 -0.17
N ARG A 107 10.04 -14.96 -1.20
CA ARG A 107 11.47 -14.75 -1.49
C ARG A 107 11.83 -13.35 -1.99
N LEU A 108 10.85 -12.56 -2.44
CA LEU A 108 11.11 -11.23 -2.99
C LEU A 108 11.65 -10.30 -1.90
N THR A 109 12.87 -9.80 -2.11
CA THR A 109 13.52 -8.79 -1.27
C THR A 109 13.52 -7.45 -2.00
N TYR A 110 13.51 -6.33 -1.27
CA TYR A 110 13.49 -4.99 -1.85
C TYR A 110 14.63 -4.75 -2.87
N SER A 111 15.84 -5.24 -2.59
CA SER A 111 17.01 -5.16 -3.48
C SER A 111 16.86 -5.92 -4.80
N ALA A 112 15.96 -6.91 -4.84
CA ALA A 112 15.70 -7.73 -6.01
C ALA A 112 14.69 -7.09 -6.97
N VAL A 113 14.01 -6.01 -6.57
CA VAL A 113 13.14 -5.25 -7.48
C VAL A 113 14.02 -4.49 -8.46
N PRO A 114 14.08 -4.91 -9.73
CA PRO A 114 14.99 -4.28 -10.67
C PRO A 114 14.57 -2.83 -10.86
N ALA A 115 15.52 -1.90 -10.80
CA ALA A 115 15.34 -0.52 -11.23
C ALA A 115 15.12 -0.39 -12.77
N ARG A 116 14.54 -1.41 -13.43
CA ARG A 116 14.35 -1.48 -14.88
C ARG A 116 13.25 -0.55 -15.41
N ILE A 117 12.71 0.33 -14.56
CA ILE A 117 11.86 1.45 -15.03
C ILE A 117 12.56 2.81 -14.86
N ALA A 118 13.86 2.84 -14.51
CA ALA A 118 14.62 4.08 -14.36
C ALA A 118 15.49 4.44 -15.59
N SER A 119 15.44 3.68 -16.69
CA SER A 119 16.27 3.96 -17.87
C SER A 119 15.46 4.06 -19.16
N VAL A 120 14.78 5.19 -19.36
CA VAL A 120 14.54 5.75 -20.70
C VAL A 120 15.33 7.04 -20.92
N ARG A 121 16.27 7.38 -20.03
CA ARG A 121 17.10 8.58 -20.16
C ARG A 121 18.58 8.22 -20.30
N SER A 122 18.94 7.68 -21.45
CA SER A 122 20.33 7.69 -21.95
C SER A 122 20.45 7.66 -23.48
N GLN A 123 19.39 8.03 -24.22
CA GLN A 123 19.46 8.25 -25.67
C GLN A 123 18.44 9.33 -26.07
N MET A 124 18.77 10.60 -25.78
CA MET A 124 18.37 11.79 -26.52
C MET A 124 19.15 13.00 -25.99
#